data_AF-A0A2N9ELL3-F1
#
_entry.id   AF-A0A2N9ELL3-F1
#
_cell.length_a   1.000
_cell.length_b   1.000
_cell.length_c   1.000
_cell.angle_alpha   90.00
_cell.angle_beta   90.00
_cell.angle_gamma   90.00
#
_symmetry.space_group_name_H-M   'P 1'
#
loop_
_entity.id
_entity.type
_entity.pdbx_description
1 polymer ?
#
loop_
_entity_poly.entity_id
_entity_poly.type
_entity_poly.pdbx_seq_one_letter_code
_entity_poly.pdbx_strand_id
1 'polypeptide(L)'
;MKQYKCLTNDSSLASAIYVPFYPGFAVSRYLWGFNISVRDAVSLDLVKWLAQRPEWKRMWGRDHFLVGGRIAWDFRRLTDNDTAWGSKLIPRSAYEQYLWHLPKNYTKYSVFIPQDDFKNKKIVISERLLRIPKKEVLAMREEVIKLIPRIVYADPRYRLENFEDAFDIAVKGVLEIVEAIRRDIKEGKDLTIGFEELNGIVL
;
A
#
# COMPACT_ATOMS: atom_id res chain seq x y z
N MET A 1 9.12 2.95 20.18
CA MET A 1 9.17 2.78 18.71
C MET A 1 10.49 2.12 18.36
N LYS A 2 10.51 1.24 17.36
CA LYS A 2 11.75 0.62 16.86
C LYS A 2 12.67 1.72 16.34
N GLN A 3 13.90 1.78 16.83
CA GLN A 3 14.88 2.79 16.41
C GLN A 3 15.70 2.21 15.27
N TYR A 4 15.44 2.68 14.05
CA TYR A 4 16.18 2.26 12.88
C TYR A 4 17.53 2.97 12.84
N LYS A 5 18.62 2.20 12.74
CA LYS A 5 19.99 2.75 12.71
C LYS A 5 20.26 3.62 11.47
N CYS A 6 19.47 3.47 10.42
CA CYS A 6 19.60 4.20 9.15
C CYS A 6 18.86 5.55 9.12
N LEU A 7 18.25 5.98 10.23
CA LEU A 7 17.61 7.30 10.30
C LEU A 7 18.68 8.40 10.34
N THR A 8 18.45 9.46 9.56
CA THR A 8 19.30 10.64 9.50
C THR A 8 18.45 11.90 9.59
N ASN A 9 19.00 12.95 10.20
CA ASN A 9 18.41 14.30 10.19
C ASN A 9 18.87 15.11 8.98
N ASP A 10 19.85 14.62 8.22
CA ASP A 10 20.34 15.25 7.00
C ASP A 10 19.63 14.64 5.79
N SER A 11 18.74 15.42 5.16
CA SER A 11 17.96 15.00 3.99
C SER A 11 18.82 14.71 2.76
N SER A 12 20.03 15.28 2.69
CA SER A 12 20.98 15.03 1.59
C SER A 12 21.51 13.60 1.59
N LEU A 13 21.65 13.00 2.78
CA LEU A 13 22.10 11.62 2.97
C LEU A 13 20.96 10.60 2.87
N ALA A 14 19.71 11.05 2.93
CA ALA A 14 18.55 10.16 2.98
C ALA A 14 18.33 9.42 1.65
N SER A 15 18.16 8.10 1.74
CA SER A 15 17.74 7.29 0.59
C SER A 15 16.28 7.48 0.24
N ALA A 16 15.41 7.51 1.25
CA ALA A 16 13.99 7.77 1.10
C ALA A 16 13.53 8.76 2.18
N ILE A 17 12.44 9.47 1.91
CA ILE A 17 11.92 10.54 2.75
C ILE A 17 10.51 10.16 3.20
N TYR A 18 10.35 9.95 4.50
CA TYR A 18 9.05 9.73 5.09
C TYR A 18 8.28 11.06 5.20
N VAL A 19 7.08 11.10 4.65
CA VAL A 19 6.15 12.22 4.79
C VAL A 19 5.22 11.91 5.97
N PRO A 20 5.29 12.65 7.09
CA PRO A 20 4.47 12.42 8.28
C PRO A 20 3.05 12.96 8.10
N PHE A 21 2.39 12.53 7.02
CA PHE A 21 1.00 12.83 6.71
C PHE A 21 0.16 11.58 6.92
N TYR A 22 -1.00 11.76 7.55
CA TYR A 22 -1.93 10.68 7.90
C TYR A 22 -3.18 10.76 7.01
N PRO A 23 -3.11 10.30 5.75
CA PRO A 23 -4.18 10.47 4.78
C PRO A 23 -5.47 9.75 5.20
N GLY A 24 -5.37 8.63 5.91
CA GLY A 24 -6.53 7.93 6.46
C GLY A 24 -7.37 8.81 7.38
N PHE A 25 -6.72 9.62 8.21
CA PHE A 25 -7.43 10.56 9.07
C PHE A 25 -7.97 11.76 8.27
N ALA A 26 -7.20 12.27 7.32
CA ALA A 26 -7.62 13.38 6.45
C ALA A 26 -8.88 13.01 5.64
N VAL A 27 -8.89 11.85 4.98
CA VAL A 27 -10.02 11.41 4.15
C VAL A 27 -11.23 11.05 5.00
N SER A 28 -11.04 10.44 6.19
CA SER A 28 -12.16 10.00 7.04
C SER A 28 -13.10 11.13 7.43
N ARG A 29 -12.62 12.37 7.49
CA ARG A 29 -13.43 13.55 7.82
C ARG A 29 -14.48 13.86 6.76
N TYR A 30 -14.20 13.54 5.50
CA TYR A 30 -15.00 13.97 4.35
C TYR A 30 -15.46 12.83 3.45
N LEU A 31 -15.16 11.57 3.83
CA LEU A 31 -15.42 10.40 3.00
C LEU A 31 -16.93 10.21 2.71
N TRP A 32 -17.82 10.63 3.61
CA TRP A 32 -19.27 10.48 3.50
C TRP A 32 -19.98 11.81 3.29
N GLY A 33 -20.75 11.94 2.19
CA GLY A 33 -21.68 13.05 2.00
C GLY A 33 -21.08 14.38 1.53
N PHE A 34 -19.76 14.45 1.29
CA PHE A 34 -19.09 15.64 0.75
C PHE A 34 -18.74 15.48 -0.73
N ASN A 35 -18.60 16.58 -1.47
CA ASN A 35 -18.12 16.56 -2.87
C ASN A 35 -16.62 16.24 -2.97
N ILE A 36 -16.16 15.85 -4.16
CA ILE A 36 -14.77 15.43 -4.39
C ILE A 36 -13.76 16.55 -4.12
N SER A 37 -14.14 17.81 -4.39
CA SER A 37 -13.27 18.97 -4.15
C SER A 37 -12.88 19.09 -2.68
N VAL A 38 -13.83 18.90 -1.75
CA VAL A 38 -13.56 18.90 -0.30
C VAL A 38 -12.74 17.67 0.11
N ARG A 39 -13.05 16.49 -0.44
CA ARG A 39 -12.33 15.25 -0.13
C ARG A 39 -10.86 15.31 -0.51
N ASP A 40 -10.54 15.97 -1.62
CA ASP A 40 -9.19 15.99 -2.19
C ASP A 40 -8.36 17.21 -1.76
N ALA A 41 -8.98 18.29 -1.28
CA ALA A 41 -8.32 19.57 -0.98
C ALA A 41 -7.02 19.41 -0.16
N VAL A 42 -7.10 18.71 0.97
CA VAL A 42 -5.93 18.51 1.86
C VAL A 42 -4.81 17.74 1.17
N SER A 43 -5.17 16.74 0.37
CA SER A 43 -4.20 15.91 -0.36
C SER A 43 -3.52 16.71 -1.47
N LEU A 44 -4.29 17.51 -2.20
CA LEU A 44 -3.76 18.40 -3.25
C LEU A 44 -2.86 19.48 -2.67
N ASP A 45 -3.23 20.09 -1.55
CA ASP A 45 -2.43 21.11 -0.89
C ASP A 45 -1.10 20.55 -0.36
N LEU A 46 -1.11 19.33 0.18
CA LEU A 46 0.11 18.63 0.57
C LEU A 46 1.04 18.41 -0.63
N VAL A 47 0.53 17.88 -1.75
CA VAL A 47 1.37 17.60 -2.94
C VAL A 47 1.93 18.90 -3.50
N LYS A 48 1.13 19.98 -3.56
CA LYS A 48 1.61 21.31 -3.97
C LYS A 48 2.73 21.81 -3.07
N TRP A 49 2.61 21.64 -1.76
CA TRP A 49 3.63 22.06 -0.78
C TRP A 49 4.91 21.22 -0.88
N LEU A 50 4.78 19.90 -1.07
CA LEU A 50 5.90 18.97 -1.25
C LEU A 50 6.68 19.28 -2.53
N ALA A 51 5.98 19.55 -3.63
CA ALA A 51 6.60 19.86 -4.92
C ALA A 51 7.50 21.11 -4.89
N GLN A 52 7.33 21.99 -3.89
CA GLN A 52 8.17 23.18 -3.69
C GLN A 52 9.45 22.88 -2.90
N ARG A 53 9.56 21.72 -2.24
CA ARG A 53 10.72 21.37 -1.41
C ARG A 53 11.94 21.01 -2.27
N PRO A 54 13.16 21.40 -1.88
CA PRO A 54 14.37 21.02 -2.62
C PRO A 54 14.55 19.49 -2.67
N GLU A 55 14.16 18.78 -1.60
CA GLU A 55 14.19 17.32 -1.53
C GLU A 55 13.34 16.67 -2.63
N TRP A 56 12.15 17.21 -2.91
CA TRP A 56 11.26 16.68 -3.93
C TRP A 56 11.88 16.74 -5.32
N LYS A 57 12.64 17.81 -5.62
CA LYS A 57 13.26 18.02 -6.93
C LYS A 57 14.34 16.99 -7.26
N ARG A 58 14.92 16.32 -6.26
CA ARG A 58 15.99 15.33 -6.45
C ARG A 58 15.54 14.10 -7.24
N MET A 59 14.33 13.63 -6.98
CA MET A 59 13.77 12.43 -7.62
C MET A 59 12.30 12.62 -8.03
N TRP A 60 11.86 13.86 -8.23
CA TRP A 60 10.47 14.23 -8.54
C TRP A 60 9.45 13.59 -7.60
N GLY A 61 9.79 13.48 -6.31
CA GLY A 61 8.95 12.87 -5.27
C GLY A 61 8.95 11.33 -5.23
N ARG A 62 9.69 10.64 -6.11
CA ARG A 62 9.70 9.15 -6.16
C ARG A 62 10.40 8.48 -4.99
N ASP A 63 11.19 9.24 -4.24
CA ASP A 63 11.81 8.82 -2.97
C ASP A 63 10.98 9.22 -1.75
N HIS A 64 9.80 9.81 -1.93
CA HIS A 64 8.89 10.17 -0.84
C HIS A 64 7.84 9.09 -0.62
N PHE A 65 7.60 8.72 0.62
CA PHE A 65 6.59 7.72 0.97
C PHE A 65 5.81 8.13 2.23
N LEU A 66 4.61 7.58 2.38
CA LEU A 66 3.72 7.84 3.50
C LEU A 66 3.00 6.55 3.92
N VAL A 67 2.37 6.56 5.10
CA VAL A 67 1.56 5.43 5.59
C VAL A 67 0.09 5.78 5.46
N GLY A 68 -0.65 5.00 4.67
CA GLY A 68 -2.07 5.26 4.36
C GLY A 68 -3.00 5.25 5.58
N GLY A 69 -2.79 4.30 6.50
CA GLY A 69 -3.62 4.14 7.70
C GLY A 69 -5.06 3.66 7.46
N ARG A 70 -5.48 3.47 6.20
CA ARG A 70 -6.76 2.88 5.77
C ARG A 70 -6.55 1.99 4.54
N ILE A 71 -7.60 1.29 4.11
CA ILE A 71 -7.54 0.46 2.90
C ILE A 71 -7.24 1.33 1.67
N ALA A 72 -6.42 0.80 0.75
CA ALA A 72 -6.03 1.51 -0.47
C ALA A 72 -7.22 2.01 -1.30
N TRP A 73 -8.35 1.30 -1.23
CA TRP A 73 -9.60 1.65 -1.91
C TRP A 73 -10.12 3.05 -1.55
N ASP A 74 -9.85 3.53 -0.33
CA ASP A 74 -10.27 4.86 0.13
C ASP A 74 -9.49 6.00 -0.54
N PHE A 75 -8.38 5.70 -1.21
CA PHE A 75 -7.46 6.68 -1.83
C PHE A 75 -7.35 6.55 -3.34
N ARG A 76 -8.09 5.62 -3.97
CA ARG A 76 -7.99 5.29 -5.40
C ARG A 76 -9.32 5.48 -6.11
N ARG A 77 -9.82 6.72 -6.13
CA ARG A 77 -11.03 7.06 -6.88
C ARG A 77 -10.75 7.00 -8.39
N LEU A 78 -11.59 6.25 -9.13
CA LEU A 78 -11.40 5.98 -10.57
C LEU A 78 -12.05 7.02 -11.49
N THR A 79 -13.01 7.79 -10.98
CA THR A 79 -13.75 8.78 -11.75
C THR A 79 -13.91 10.07 -10.94
N ASP A 80 -13.87 11.20 -11.63
CA ASP A 80 -14.09 12.53 -11.02
C ASP A 80 -15.60 12.84 -10.96
N ASN A 81 -16.31 12.04 -10.16
CA ASN A 81 -17.72 12.19 -9.86
C ASN A 81 -17.92 12.21 -8.34
N ASP A 82 -18.77 13.11 -7.82
CA ASP A 82 -19.14 13.21 -6.40
C ASP A 82 -19.73 11.92 -5.81
N THR A 83 -20.34 11.10 -6.65
CA THR A 83 -20.86 9.78 -6.26
C THR A 83 -19.79 8.69 -6.14
N ALA A 84 -18.59 8.91 -6.72
CA ALA A 84 -17.51 7.94 -6.65
C ALA A 84 -16.84 7.92 -5.27
N TRP A 85 -16.40 6.74 -4.84
CA TRP A 85 -15.84 6.51 -3.51
C TRP A 85 -14.39 6.98 -3.39
N GLY A 86 -14.02 7.49 -2.21
CA GLY A 86 -12.62 7.77 -1.86
C GLY A 86 -12.09 9.14 -2.30
N SER A 87 -10.80 9.35 -2.05
CA SER A 87 -10.01 10.49 -2.57
C SER A 87 -9.16 10.10 -3.78
N LYS A 88 -8.53 11.10 -4.43
CA LYS A 88 -7.58 10.92 -5.54
C LYS A 88 -6.10 11.02 -5.08
N LEU A 89 -5.79 10.56 -3.87
CA LEU A 89 -4.43 10.70 -3.31
C LEU A 89 -3.43 9.68 -3.85
N ILE A 90 -3.83 8.40 -4.03
CA ILE A 90 -2.91 7.31 -4.37
C ILE A 90 -3.29 6.74 -5.75
N PRO A 91 -2.40 6.80 -6.75
CA PRO A 91 -2.62 6.14 -8.03
C PRO A 91 -2.51 4.61 -7.91
N ARG A 92 -2.67 3.90 -9.02
CA ARG A 92 -2.95 2.45 -9.12
C ARG A 92 -1.98 1.49 -8.39
N SER A 93 -0.82 1.95 -7.92
CA SER A 93 0.29 1.20 -7.29
C SER A 93 -0.06 0.50 -5.98
N ALA A 94 -1.14 0.85 -5.31
CA ALA A 94 -1.45 0.27 -4.01
C ALA A 94 -1.73 -1.25 -4.06
N TYR A 95 -2.20 -1.78 -5.19
CA TYR A 95 -2.41 -3.23 -5.35
C TYR A 95 -1.09 -4.01 -5.37
N GLU A 96 -0.04 -3.46 -5.97
CA GLU A 96 1.27 -4.10 -6.05
C GLU A 96 1.95 -4.17 -4.68
N GLN A 97 1.73 -3.15 -3.85
CA GLN A 97 2.27 -3.10 -2.48
C GLN A 97 1.70 -4.22 -1.59
N TYR A 98 0.44 -4.63 -1.79
CA TYR A 98 -0.13 -5.78 -1.08
C TYR A 98 0.65 -7.09 -1.34
N LEU A 99 1.22 -7.23 -2.54
CA LEU A 99 1.98 -8.42 -2.91
C LEU A 99 3.32 -8.52 -2.16
N TRP A 100 3.81 -7.44 -1.56
CA TRP A 100 4.99 -7.50 -0.69
C TRP A 100 4.73 -8.33 0.57
N HIS A 101 3.49 -8.30 1.05
CA HIS A 101 3.11 -8.96 2.30
C HIS A 101 2.59 -10.38 2.07
N LEU A 102 1.93 -10.62 0.93
CA LEU A 102 1.21 -11.86 0.64
C LEU A 102 1.92 -12.75 -0.40
N PRO A 103 2.00 -14.08 -0.19
CA PRO A 103 2.53 -15.00 -1.18
C PRO A 103 1.70 -15.00 -2.46
N LYS A 104 2.35 -15.12 -3.63
CA LYS A 104 1.67 -15.18 -4.93
C LYS A 104 0.65 -16.32 -5.04
N ASN A 105 0.94 -17.47 -4.41
CA ASN A 105 0.04 -18.62 -4.45
C ASN A 105 -1.01 -18.53 -3.34
N TYR A 106 -2.10 -17.81 -3.61
CA TYR A 106 -3.17 -17.56 -2.65
C TYR A 106 -3.91 -18.83 -2.18
N THR A 107 -3.89 -19.91 -2.97
CA THR A 107 -4.57 -21.16 -2.62
C THR A 107 -3.98 -21.85 -1.39
N LYS A 108 -2.75 -21.48 -0.99
CA LYS A 108 -2.10 -22.00 0.22
C LYS A 108 -2.67 -21.46 1.52
N TYR A 109 -3.32 -20.30 1.50
CA TYR A 109 -3.78 -19.62 2.72
C TYR A 109 -5.19 -19.02 2.60
N SER A 110 -5.83 -19.12 1.44
CA SER A 110 -7.17 -18.59 1.22
C SER A 110 -8.04 -19.51 0.37
N VAL A 111 -9.35 -19.43 0.57
CA VAL A 111 -10.36 -20.12 -0.25
C VAL A 111 -11.12 -19.05 -1.02
N PHE A 112 -11.02 -19.09 -2.35
CA PHE A 112 -11.78 -18.18 -3.19
C PHE A 112 -13.21 -18.68 -3.37
N ILE A 113 -14.19 -17.81 -3.11
CA ILE A 113 -15.61 -18.08 -3.33
C ILE A 113 -16.12 -17.05 -4.35
N PRO A 114 -16.44 -17.46 -5.59
CA PRO A 114 -16.93 -16.55 -6.62
C PRO A 114 -18.24 -15.88 -6.19
N GLN A 115 -18.29 -14.55 -6.35
CA GLN A 115 -19.47 -13.77 -5.95
C GLN A 115 -20.73 -14.17 -6.73
N ASP A 116 -20.60 -14.43 -8.03
CA ASP A 116 -21.73 -14.76 -8.90
C ASP A 116 -22.36 -16.11 -8.54
N ASP A 117 -21.56 -17.09 -8.17
CA ASP A 117 -22.06 -18.40 -7.75
C ASP A 117 -22.80 -18.32 -6.41
N PHE A 118 -22.34 -17.45 -5.50
CA PHE A 118 -23.05 -17.17 -4.26
C PHE A 118 -24.36 -16.41 -4.50
N LYS A 119 -24.35 -15.33 -5.30
CA LYS A 119 -25.53 -14.54 -5.64
C LYS A 119 -26.61 -15.37 -6.34
N ASN A 120 -26.19 -16.24 -7.26
CA ASN A 120 -27.08 -17.13 -8.00
C ASN A 120 -27.47 -18.39 -7.19
N LYS A 121 -27.14 -18.44 -5.89
CA LYS A 121 -27.42 -19.57 -4.98
C LYS A 121 -26.92 -20.93 -5.50
N LYS A 122 -25.91 -20.93 -6.36
CA LYS A 122 -25.25 -22.15 -6.88
C LYS A 122 -24.33 -22.78 -5.84
N ILE A 123 -23.86 -22.00 -4.88
CA ILE A 123 -22.95 -22.44 -3.82
C ILE A 123 -23.53 -22.09 -2.45
N VAL A 124 -23.56 -23.08 -1.56
CA VAL A 124 -23.71 -22.88 -0.12
C VAL A 124 -22.32 -22.86 0.50
N ILE A 125 -21.98 -21.77 1.20
CA ILE A 125 -20.62 -21.55 1.75
C ILE A 125 -20.21 -22.68 2.70
N SER A 126 -21.10 -23.11 3.60
CA SER A 126 -20.82 -24.17 4.55
C SER A 126 -20.47 -25.49 3.86
N GLU A 127 -21.24 -25.90 2.85
CA GLU A 127 -20.96 -27.12 2.07
C GLU A 127 -19.62 -27.03 1.35
N ARG A 128 -19.30 -25.88 0.77
CA ARG A 128 -18.01 -25.67 0.10
C ARG A 128 -16.84 -25.81 1.05
N LEU A 129 -16.93 -25.23 2.25
CA LEU A 129 -15.87 -25.29 3.27
C LEU A 129 -15.74 -26.69 3.88
N LEU A 130 -16.85 -27.42 4.07
CA LEU A 130 -16.84 -28.79 4.60
C LEU A 130 -16.20 -29.80 3.65
N ARG A 131 -16.17 -29.51 2.34
CA ARG A 131 -15.48 -30.35 1.34
C ARG A 131 -13.96 -30.26 1.40
N ILE A 132 -13.40 -29.28 2.12
CA ILE A 132 -11.95 -29.12 2.24
C ILE A 132 -11.41 -30.16 3.22
N PRO A 133 -10.49 -31.05 2.80
CA PRO A 133 -9.92 -32.07 3.68
C PRO A 133 -9.26 -31.45 4.92
N LYS A 134 -9.42 -32.09 6.08
CA LYS A 134 -8.80 -31.63 7.35
C LYS A 134 -7.29 -31.41 7.22
N LYS A 135 -6.60 -32.26 6.45
CA LYS A 135 -5.15 -32.13 6.17
C LYS A 135 -4.83 -30.81 5.45
N GLU A 136 -5.65 -30.41 4.49
CA GLU A 136 -5.49 -29.13 3.80
C GLU A 136 -5.76 -27.96 4.73
N VAL A 137 -6.83 -28.03 5.55
CA VAL A 137 -7.12 -26.99 6.56
C VAL A 137 -5.95 -26.78 7.51
N LEU A 138 -5.31 -27.86 7.99
CA LEU A 138 -4.13 -27.75 8.84
C LEU A 138 -2.96 -27.10 8.10
N ALA A 139 -2.67 -27.52 6.87
CA ALA A 139 -1.63 -26.89 6.05
C ALA A 139 -1.89 -25.40 5.82
N MET A 140 -3.13 -25.01 5.52
CA MET A 140 -3.51 -23.61 5.34
C MET A 140 -3.34 -22.79 6.63
N ARG A 141 -3.67 -23.36 7.79
CA ARG A 141 -3.46 -22.70 9.09
C ARG A 141 -1.98 -22.45 9.37
N GLU A 142 -1.12 -23.42 9.11
CA GLU A 142 0.33 -23.25 9.24
C GLU A 142 0.86 -22.15 8.32
N GLU A 143 0.34 -22.06 7.09
CA GLU A 143 0.68 -20.96 6.19
C GLU A 143 0.19 -19.61 6.73
N VAL A 144 -1.05 -19.51 7.23
CA VAL A 144 -1.56 -18.27 7.85
C VAL A 144 -0.72 -17.84 9.05
N ILE A 145 -0.31 -18.77 9.93
CA ILE A 145 0.55 -18.46 11.09
C ILE A 145 1.86 -17.80 10.65
N LYS A 146 2.48 -18.29 9.56
CA LYS A 146 3.69 -17.68 8.98
C LYS A 146 3.42 -16.30 8.37
N LEU A 147 2.19 -16.01 7.94
CA LEU A 147 1.81 -14.73 7.34
C LEU A 147 1.49 -13.64 8.35
N ILE A 148 0.98 -13.99 9.54
CA ILE A 148 0.54 -13.01 10.55
C ILE A 148 1.59 -11.91 10.81
N PRO A 149 2.87 -12.21 11.07
CA PRO A 149 3.87 -11.18 11.31
C PRO A 149 4.03 -10.21 10.13
N ARG A 150 3.87 -10.69 8.89
CA ARG A 150 4.08 -9.90 7.68
C ARG A 150 2.97 -8.87 7.41
N ILE A 151 1.80 -9.05 8.00
CA ILE A 151 0.60 -8.21 7.75
C ILE A 151 0.16 -7.41 8.99
N VAL A 152 0.82 -7.63 10.13
CA VAL A 152 0.54 -6.92 11.39
C VAL A 152 1.76 -6.10 11.80
N TYR A 153 1.52 -4.93 12.39
CA TYR A 153 2.57 -4.12 13.02
C TYR A 153 2.98 -4.74 14.35
N ALA A 154 4.29 -4.90 14.58
CA ALA A 154 4.77 -5.39 15.86
C ALA A 154 4.47 -4.36 16.96
N ASP A 155 4.04 -4.84 18.13
CA ASP A 155 3.90 -3.98 19.30
C ASP A 155 5.30 -3.58 19.78
N PRO A 156 5.66 -2.28 19.76
CA PRO A 156 7.01 -1.83 20.09
C PRO A 156 7.40 -2.09 21.56
N ARG A 157 6.44 -2.46 22.42
CA ARG A 157 6.70 -2.87 23.82
C ARG A 157 7.23 -4.30 23.91
N TYR A 158 6.96 -5.13 22.92
CA TYR A 158 7.39 -6.53 22.87
C TYR A 158 8.37 -6.71 21.71
N ARG A 159 9.65 -6.95 22.02
CA ARG A 159 10.64 -7.23 20.98
C ARG A 159 10.48 -8.67 20.48
N LEU A 160 9.81 -8.82 19.35
CA LEU A 160 9.89 -10.04 18.54
C LEU A 160 11.16 -9.93 17.68
N GLU A 161 12.32 -10.32 18.22
CA GLU A 161 13.62 -10.09 17.57
C GLU A 161 13.80 -10.86 16.25
N ASN A 162 12.99 -11.89 15.99
CA ASN A 162 13.22 -12.85 14.91
C ASN A 162 12.26 -12.71 13.70
N PHE A 163 11.45 -11.65 13.61
CA PHE A 163 10.50 -11.47 12.51
C PHE A 163 10.47 -10.04 11.99
N GLU A 164 10.41 -9.90 10.65
CA GLU A 164 10.08 -8.64 9.98
C GLU A 164 8.56 -8.42 10.06
N ASP A 165 8.14 -7.27 10.55
CA ASP A 165 6.73 -6.91 10.63
C ASP A 165 6.21 -6.25 9.34
N ALA A 166 4.92 -5.89 9.32
CA ALA A 166 4.33 -5.21 8.16
C ALA A 166 5.02 -3.87 7.82
N PHE A 167 5.54 -3.13 8.79
CA PHE A 167 6.23 -1.88 8.52
C PHE A 167 7.64 -2.12 7.96
N ASP A 168 8.38 -3.07 8.53
CA ASP A 168 9.70 -3.45 8.05
C ASP A 168 9.66 -3.88 6.57
N ILE A 169 8.70 -4.73 6.22
CA ILE A 169 8.51 -5.21 4.84
C ILE A 169 8.18 -4.04 3.89
N ALA A 170 7.30 -3.13 4.31
CA ALA A 170 6.91 -1.99 3.49
C ALA A 170 8.08 -1.03 3.25
N VAL A 171 8.85 -0.69 4.29
CA VAL A 171 10.03 0.18 4.16
C VAL A 171 11.09 -0.46 3.27
N LYS A 172 11.32 -1.77 3.42
CA LYS A 172 12.25 -2.50 2.54
C LYS A 172 11.84 -2.44 1.08
N GLY A 173 10.55 -2.68 0.77
CA GLY A 173 10.04 -2.57 -0.60
C GLY A 173 10.18 -1.16 -1.18
N VAL A 174 9.95 -0.11 -0.38
CA VAL A 174 10.20 1.28 -0.79
C VAL A 174 11.67 1.50 -1.11
N LEU A 175 12.59 1.04 -0.26
CA LEU A 175 14.03 1.19 -0.48
C LEU A 175 14.50 0.47 -1.76
N GLU A 176 14.03 -0.75 -1.99
CA GLU A 176 14.33 -1.51 -3.21
C GLU A 176 13.88 -0.77 -4.48
N ILE A 177 12.67 -0.18 -4.48
CA ILE A 177 12.17 0.65 -5.59
C ILE A 177 13.05 1.89 -5.78
N VAL A 178 13.35 2.60 -4.70
CA VAL A 178 14.12 3.85 -4.78
C VAL A 178 15.54 3.58 -5.30
N GLU A 179 16.16 2.48 -4.87
CA GLU A 179 17.47 2.04 -5.37
C GLU A 179 17.43 1.68 -6.85
N ALA A 180 16.38 1.00 -7.31
CA ALA A 180 16.18 0.70 -8.73
C ALA A 180 16.05 1.98 -9.57
N ILE A 181 15.21 2.92 -9.15
CA ILE A 181 15.02 4.21 -9.85
C ILE A 181 16.35 5.00 -9.87
N ARG A 182 17.11 5.02 -8.77
CA ARG A 182 18.42 5.68 -8.72
C ARG A 182 19.42 5.07 -9.69
N ARG A 183 19.38 3.74 -9.86
CA ARG A 183 20.23 3.04 -10.84
C ARG A 183 19.85 3.45 -12.26
N ASP A 184 18.56 3.47 -12.57
CA ASP A 184 18.05 3.87 -13.89
C ASP A 184 18.37 5.33 -14.23
N ILE A 185 18.27 6.24 -13.26
CA ILE A 185 18.72 7.65 -13.41
C ILE A 185 20.20 7.72 -13.75
N LYS A 186 21.06 6.96 -13.04
CA LYS A 186 22.51 6.94 -13.29
C LYS A 186 22.87 6.38 -14.66
N GLU A 187 22.08 5.42 -15.14
CA GLU A 187 22.24 4.80 -16.46
C GLU A 187 21.61 5.64 -17.58
N GLY A 188 20.98 6.78 -17.26
CA GLY A 188 20.34 7.66 -18.24
C GLY A 188 19.08 7.08 -18.88
N LYS A 189 18.42 6.11 -18.23
CA LYS A 189 17.18 5.52 -18.75
C LYS A 189 16.01 6.49 -18.62
N ASP A 190 15.08 6.38 -19.56
CA ASP A 190 13.83 7.13 -19.53
C ASP A 190 12.88 6.57 -18.45
N LEU A 191 12.67 7.37 -17.39
CA LEU A 191 11.81 7.03 -16.25
C LEU A 191 10.31 7.25 -16.52
N THR A 192 9.95 7.70 -17.72
CA THR A 192 8.55 7.74 -18.17
C THR A 192 8.05 6.35 -18.57
N ILE A 193 8.95 5.44 -18.94
CA ILE A 193 8.65 4.04 -19.26
C ILE A 193 8.31 3.30 -17.94
N GLY A 194 7.03 2.97 -17.76
CA GLY A 194 6.46 2.44 -16.51
C GLY A 194 5.65 3.47 -15.69
N PHE A 195 5.70 4.75 -16.05
CA PHE A 195 4.83 5.79 -15.51
C PHE A 195 3.39 5.64 -16.04
N GLU A 196 3.22 5.17 -17.28
CA GLU A 196 1.91 4.97 -17.92
C GLU A 196 1.10 3.79 -17.36
N GLU A 197 1.74 2.73 -16.88
CA GLU A 197 1.03 1.63 -16.17
C GLU A 197 0.45 2.08 -14.82
N LEU A 198 0.98 3.18 -14.26
CA LEU A 198 0.52 3.82 -13.03
C LEU A 198 -0.42 5.04 -13.26
N ASN A 199 -0.46 5.60 -14.48
CA ASN A 199 -1.14 6.87 -14.83
C ASN A 199 -2.20 6.79 -15.94
N GLY A 200 -2.84 5.64 -16.17
CA GLY A 200 -4.22 5.74 -16.66
C GLY A 200 -5.07 6.33 -15.53
N ILE A 201 -5.17 7.64 -15.28
CA ILE A 201 -5.53 8.74 -16.18
C ILE A 201 -4.74 10.01 -15.78
N VAL A 202 -4.35 10.79 -16.79
CA VAL A 202 -3.79 12.16 -16.76
C VAL A 202 -4.53 13.08 -15.77
N LEU A 203 -3.85 14.14 -15.30
CA LEU A 203 -4.43 15.29 -14.57
C LEU A 203 -5.89 15.59 -14.98
#